data_AF-A0A2E0M9F4-F1
#
_entry.id   AF-A0A2E0M9F4-F1
#
_cell.length_a   1.000
_cell.length_b   1.000
_cell.length_c   1.000
_cell.angle_alpha   90.00
_cell.angle_beta   90.00
_cell.angle_gamma   90.00
#
_symmetry.space_group_name_H-M   'P 1'
#
loop_
_entity.id
_entity.type
_entity.pdbx_description
1 polymer ?
#
loop_
_entity_poly.entity_id
_entity_poly.type
_entity_poly.pdbx_seq_one_letter_code
_entity_poly.pdbx_strand_id
1 'polypeptide(L)'
;MAFIQAVGESLSDIGFFALINHGIDLNHIEDTYEQAEYFFDLNEETKRTYLRPEISHQRGYTAFGIEHAKNNPAPDLKEFWQTGRGNQG
;
A
#
# COMPACT_ATOMS: atom_id res chain seq x y z
N MET A 1 -28.97 -5.40 11.16
CA MET A 1 -28.76 -6.50 10.18
C MET A 1 -28.53 -6.01 8.75
N ALA A 2 -29.17 -4.92 8.28
CA ALA A 2 -29.02 -4.43 6.90
C ALA A 2 -27.56 -4.21 6.44
N PHE A 3 -26.70 -3.61 7.28
CA PHE A 3 -25.28 -3.40 6.94
C PHE A 3 -24.54 -4.71 6.68
N ILE A 4 -24.67 -5.69 7.58
CA ILE A 4 -24.01 -6.99 7.48
C ILE A 4 -24.45 -7.73 6.21
N GLN A 5 -25.74 -7.69 5.91
CA GLN A 5 -26.29 -8.32 4.72
C GLN A 5 -25.75 -7.68 3.42
N ALA A 6 -25.79 -6.36 3.32
CA ALA A 6 -25.29 -5.65 2.13
C ALA A 6 -23.80 -5.89 1.88
N VAL A 7 -22.98 -5.90 2.94
CA VAL A 7 -21.55 -6.22 2.85
C VAL A 7 -21.35 -7.67 2.41
N GLY A 8 -22.08 -8.61 3.02
CA GLY A 8 -21.99 -10.03 2.69
C GLY A 8 -22.37 -10.32 1.23
N GLU A 9 -23.47 -9.73 0.75
CA GLU A 9 -23.93 -9.86 -0.64
C GLU A 9 -22.89 -9.29 -1.61
N SER A 10 -22.39 -8.07 -1.37
CA SER A 10 -21.39 -7.42 -2.23
C SER A 10 -20.08 -8.22 -2.33
N LEU A 11 -19.62 -8.77 -1.19
CA LEU A 11 -18.45 -9.64 -1.14
C LEU A 11 -18.67 -10.98 -1.85
N SER A 12 -19.89 -11.53 -1.83
CA SER A 12 -20.18 -12.80 -2.50
C SER A 12 -20.36 -12.66 -4.02
N ASP A 13 -20.89 -11.53 -4.47
CA ASP A 13 -21.21 -11.29 -5.89
C ASP A 13 -20.00 -10.71 -6.64
N ILE A 14 -19.49 -9.57 -6.19
CA ILE A 14 -18.43 -8.81 -6.89
C ILE A 14 -17.07 -9.00 -6.20
N GLY A 15 -17.05 -9.31 -4.90
CA GLY A 15 -15.83 -9.40 -4.09
C GLY A 15 -15.33 -8.06 -3.53
N PHE A 16 -16.05 -6.96 -3.78
CA PHE A 16 -15.68 -5.60 -3.38
C PHE A 16 -16.90 -4.77 -2.99
N PHE A 17 -16.69 -3.74 -2.17
CA PHE A 17 -17.67 -2.70 -1.87
C PHE A 17 -16.94 -1.38 -1.55
N ALA A 18 -17.64 -0.25 -1.70
CA ALA A 18 -17.15 1.05 -1.24
C ALA A 18 -17.75 1.38 0.13
N LEU A 19 -16.93 1.87 1.06
CA LEU A 19 -17.36 2.27 2.39
C LEU A 19 -17.20 3.78 2.55
N ILE A 20 -18.30 4.46 2.87
CA ILE A 20 -18.31 5.87 3.28
C ILE A 20 -18.60 5.96 4.78
N ASN A 21 -18.32 7.11 5.39
CA ASN A 21 -18.51 7.34 6.82
C ASN A 21 -17.77 6.32 7.71
N HIS A 22 -16.56 5.92 7.31
CA HIS A 22 -15.71 4.95 8.02
C HIS A 22 -15.13 5.49 9.33
N GLY A 23 -15.28 6.78 9.64
CA GLY A 23 -14.86 7.40 10.90
C GLY A 23 -13.36 7.71 11.01
N ILE A 24 -12.60 7.57 9.91
CA ILE A 24 -11.22 8.06 9.82
C ILE A 24 -11.30 9.53 9.41
N ASP A 25 -10.61 10.40 10.13
CA ASP A 25 -10.49 11.81 9.78
C ASP A 25 -9.88 11.97 8.38
N LEU A 26 -10.51 12.79 7.54
CA LEU A 26 -10.06 13.04 6.17
C LEU A 26 -8.67 13.71 6.17
N ASN A 27 -8.36 14.53 7.17
CA ASN A 27 -7.03 15.16 7.26
C ASN A 27 -5.92 14.11 7.35
N HIS A 28 -6.14 13.00 8.07
CA HIS A 28 -5.15 11.93 8.15
C HIS A 28 -4.94 11.21 6.80
N ILE A 29 -5.98 11.11 5.98
CA ILE A 29 -5.88 10.53 4.64
C ILE A 29 -5.06 11.48 3.75
N GLU A 30 -5.39 12.77 3.77
CA GLU A 30 -4.68 13.81 3.01
C GLU A 30 -3.20 13.87 3.40
N ASP A 31 -2.89 13.97 4.69
CA ASP A 31 -1.51 13.96 5.21
C ASP A 31 -0.74 12.71 4.74
N THR A 32 -1.39 11.54 4.71
CA THR A 32 -0.75 10.29 4.26
C THR A 32 -0.38 10.35 2.78
N TYR A 33 -1.24 10.91 1.93
CA TYR A 33 -0.93 11.09 0.51
C TYR A 33 0.19 12.11 0.30
N GLU A 34 0.18 13.23 1.02
CA GLU A 34 1.25 14.23 0.95
C GLU A 34 2.62 13.65 1.35
N GLN A 35 2.67 12.87 2.43
CA GLN A 35 3.91 12.20 2.84
C GLN A 35 4.38 11.15 1.83
N ALA A 36 3.45 10.43 1.20
CA ALA A 36 3.78 9.48 0.15
C ALA A 36 4.38 10.20 -1.08
N GLU A 37 3.75 11.28 -1.53
CA GLU A 37 4.24 12.11 -2.65
C GLU A 37 5.65 12.65 -2.34
N TYR A 38 5.82 13.28 -1.16
CA TYR A 38 7.12 13.78 -0.72
C TYR A 38 8.21 12.70 -0.74
N PHE A 39 7.89 11.49 -0.25
CA PHE A 39 8.85 10.39 -0.23
C PHE A 39 9.21 9.92 -1.65
N PHE A 40 8.24 9.75 -2.54
CA PHE A 40 8.48 9.25 -3.89
C PHE A 40 9.14 10.29 -4.81
N ASP A 41 9.04 11.58 -4.48
CA ASP A 41 9.76 12.69 -5.12
C ASP A 41 11.24 12.79 -4.72
N LEU A 42 11.67 12.09 -3.67
CA LEU A 42 13.08 12.03 -3.30
C LEU A 42 13.92 11.42 -4.44
N ASN A 43 15.18 11.85 -4.54
CA ASN A 43 16.09 11.27 -5.50
C ASN A 43 16.29 9.76 -5.26
N GLU A 44 16.61 9.04 -6.32
CA GLU A 44 16.72 7.58 -6.30
C GLU A 44 17.76 7.08 -5.29
N GLU A 45 18.89 7.78 -5.14
CA GLU A 45 19.94 7.44 -4.17
C GLU A 45 19.37 7.42 -2.74
N THR A 46 18.60 8.45 -2.38
CA THR A 46 17.96 8.57 -1.07
C THR A 46 16.93 7.46 -0.87
N LYS A 47 16.02 7.25 -1.83
CA LYS A 47 15.00 6.19 -1.73
C LYS A 47 15.64 4.81 -1.57
N ARG A 48 16.73 4.53 -2.29
CA ARG A 48 17.46 3.25 -2.22
C ARG A 48 18.06 2.97 -0.84
N THR A 49 18.35 3.98 -0.02
CA THR A 49 18.81 3.76 1.37
C THR A 49 17.77 3.05 2.24
N TYR A 50 16.50 3.06 1.85
CA TYR A 50 15.40 2.42 2.56
C TYR A 50 15.06 1.01 2.04
N LEU A 51 15.84 0.46 1.09
CA LEU A 51 15.69 -0.93 0.65
C LEU A 51 16.01 -1.88 1.80
N ARG A 52 15.19 -2.94 1.96
CA ARG A 52 15.39 -3.99 2.98
C ARG A 52 15.50 -5.38 2.34
N PRO A 53 16.53 -5.65 1.52
CA PRO A 53 16.68 -6.93 0.82
C PRO A 53 16.86 -8.12 1.78
N GLU A 54 17.41 -7.87 2.97
CA GLU A 54 17.69 -8.90 3.98
C GLU A 54 16.43 -9.52 4.60
N ILE A 55 15.26 -8.88 4.42
CA ILE A 55 13.95 -9.42 4.80
C ILE A 55 13.04 -9.63 3.58
N SER A 56 13.62 -9.89 2.40
CA SER A 56 12.89 -10.08 1.14
C SER A 56 11.96 -8.92 0.81
N HIS A 57 12.40 -7.67 1.04
CA HIS A 57 11.65 -6.44 0.73
C HIS A 57 10.28 -6.31 1.42
N GLN A 58 10.03 -7.06 2.50
CA GLN A 58 8.76 -7.02 3.23
C GLN A 58 8.51 -5.73 4.03
N ARG A 59 9.49 -4.82 4.12
CA ARG A 59 9.37 -3.50 4.77
C ARG A 59 10.17 -2.46 4.00
N GLY A 60 9.79 -1.20 4.16
CA GLY A 60 10.51 -0.07 3.59
C GLY A 60 10.26 0.05 2.09
N TYR A 61 11.21 0.65 1.38
CA TYR A 61 11.10 0.96 -0.04
C TYR A 61 11.38 -0.26 -0.93
N THR A 62 10.67 -0.36 -2.05
CA THR A 62 10.98 -1.24 -3.17
C THR A 62 10.94 -0.46 -4.48
N ALA A 63 12.05 -0.51 -5.22
CA ALA A 63 12.21 0.19 -6.48
C ALA A 63 11.53 -0.53 -7.65
N PHE A 64 11.36 0.21 -8.75
CA PHE A 64 10.89 -0.32 -10.03
C PHE A 64 11.60 -1.60 -10.46
N GLY A 65 10.81 -2.56 -10.95
CA GLY A 65 11.32 -3.81 -11.54
C GLY A 65 11.95 -4.81 -10.58
N ILE A 66 11.84 -4.62 -9.27
CA ILE A 66 12.24 -5.64 -8.28
C ILE A 66 11.17 -6.74 -8.16
N GLU A 67 9.89 -6.36 -8.14
CA GLU A 67 8.78 -7.32 -8.10
C GLU A 67 8.25 -7.67 -9.49
N HIS A 68 7.97 -8.96 -9.68
CA HIS A 68 7.30 -9.48 -10.86
C HIS A 68 5.96 -10.09 -10.47
N ALA A 69 4.91 -9.80 -11.24
CA ALA A 69 3.69 -10.57 -11.14
C ALA A 69 3.98 -12.05 -11.47
N LYS A 70 3.41 -12.97 -10.70
CA LYS A 70 3.61 -14.41 -10.91
C LYS A 70 3.26 -14.77 -12.36
N ASN A 71 4.23 -15.31 -13.10
CA ASN A 71 4.17 -15.68 -14.53
C ASN A 71 4.21 -14.52 -15.55
N ASN A 72 4.65 -13.31 -15.18
CA ASN A 72 4.92 -12.23 -16.13
C ASN A 72 6.42 -11.84 -16.11
N PRO A 73 7.16 -11.99 -17.22
CA PRO A 73 8.57 -11.58 -17.28
C PRO A 73 8.75 -10.06 -17.32
N ALA A 74 7.69 -9.29 -17.61
CA ALA A 74 7.77 -7.83 -17.58
C ALA A 74 7.93 -7.34 -16.13
N PRO A 75 8.91 -6.44 -15.87
CA PRO A 75 9.02 -5.78 -14.57
C PRO A 75 7.79 -4.92 -14.32
N ASP A 76 7.29 -4.93 -13.09
CA ASP A 76 6.23 -4.01 -12.73
C ASP A 76 6.78 -2.57 -12.69
N LEU A 77 6.13 -1.66 -13.42
CA LEU A 77 6.48 -0.25 -13.44
C LEU A 77 5.82 0.46 -12.26
N LYS A 78 6.08 -0.07 -11.06
CA LYS A 78 5.70 0.51 -9.79
C LYS A 78 6.88 0.53 -8.83
N GLU A 79 6.93 1.56 -8.02
CA GLU A 79 7.68 1.60 -6.78
C GLU A 79 6.69 1.63 -5.61
N PHE A 80 7.08 1.13 -4.44
CA PHE A 80 6.17 1.11 -3.30
C PHE A 80 6.91 1.15 -1.96
N TRP A 81 6.17 1.48 -0.91
CA TRP A 81 6.61 1.42 0.48
C TRP A 81 5.74 0.43 1.26
N GLN A 82 6.37 -0.50 1.97
CA GLN A 82 5.67 -1.43 2.86
C GLN A 82 5.87 -1.04 4.33
N THR A 83 4.79 -0.62 4.97
CA THR A 83 4.70 -0.59 6.44
C THR A 83 4.20 -1.94 6.94
N GLY A 84 4.76 -2.43 8.04
CA GLY A 84 4.16 -3.52 8.79
C GLY A 84 3.77 -3.06 10.17
N ARG A 85 3.16 -3.97 10.94
CA ARG A 85 2.96 -3.72 12.37
C ARG A 85 4.33 -3.49 13.01
N GLY A 86 4.59 -2.26 13.44
CA GLY A 86 5.64 -2.00 14.41
C GLY A 86 5.27 -2.68 15.72
N ASN A 87 6.28 -3.03 16.54
CA ASN A 87 6.00 -3.17 17.96
C ASN A 87 5.43 -1.80 18.38
N GLN A 88 4.14 -1.77 18.71
CA GLN A 88 3.57 -0.61 19.39
C GLN A 88 4.22 -0.58 20.77
N GLY A 89 5.35 0.13 20.84
CA GLY A 89 6.01 0.51 22.08
C GLY A 89 5.45 1.84 22.55
#